data_AF-A0A5T6FH92-F1
#
_entry.id   AF-A0A5T6FH92-F1
#
_cell.length_a   1.000
_cell.length_b   1.000
_cell.length_c   1.000
_cell.angle_alpha   90.00
_cell.angle_beta   90.00
_cell.angle_gamma   90.00
#
_symmetry.space_group_name_H-M   'P 1'
#
loop_
_entity.id
_entity.type
_entity.pdbx_description
1 polymer ?
#
loop_
_entity_poly.entity_id
_entity_poly.type
_entity_poly.pdbx_seq_one_letter_code
_entity_poly.pdbx_strand_id
1 'polypeptide(L)'
;LEQISQTLFKSWFVDFDPVIDNALDAGNPIPEALQSRAELRQKIRNSADFKPLPADIRALFPAEFEETELGWMPKGWITTSFNDLIELIGGGTPKTSVEEFWNGDIPWFSVVDAPSESDVYVLTTEKKITIEGLNNSSAKLLRKGTTIISARGTVGKCAMVAVPMAMNQSCYGVIGKNNISDEYIYFQLKNAVQTLQQMGHGSVFNTITRDTFKNIKVPFCNEELTNSYSLLVKNYFSKILNNNYQNIALTNLRDTLLPKLISGELSLEDLPNLAKQTEPA
;
A
#
# COMPACT_ATOMS: atom_id res chain seq x y z
N LEU A 1 -2.02 9.43 7.96
CA LEU A 1 -0.83 8.55 8.08
C LEU A 1 -0.44 8.00 6.71
N GLU A 2 -1.36 7.39 5.98
CA GLU A 2 -1.12 6.90 4.61
C GLU A 2 -0.73 8.05 3.67
N GLN A 3 -1.51 9.14 3.63
CA GLN A 3 -1.17 10.34 2.85
C GLN A 3 0.24 10.88 3.11
N ILE A 4 0.72 10.86 4.36
CA ILE A 4 2.08 11.31 4.70
C ILE A 4 3.11 10.39 4.02
N SER A 5 2.88 9.08 4.09
CA SER A 5 3.76 8.07 3.49
C SER A 5 3.72 8.14 1.96
N GLN A 6 2.55 8.40 1.37
CA GLN A 6 2.37 8.61 -0.06
C GLN A 6 3.07 9.89 -0.54
N THR A 7 2.97 10.99 0.22
CA THR A 7 3.69 12.23 -0.09
C THR A 7 5.19 12.01 -0.08
N LEU A 8 5.72 11.26 0.90
CA LEU A 8 7.14 10.91 0.94
C LEU A 8 7.54 10.03 -0.25
N PHE A 9 6.69 9.06 -0.63
CA PHE A 9 6.91 8.24 -1.82
C PHE A 9 7.01 9.10 -3.09
N LYS A 10 6.04 10.01 -3.29
CA LYS A 10 6.04 10.92 -4.44
C LYS A 10 7.28 11.80 -4.45
N SER A 11 7.62 12.38 -3.29
CA SER A 11 8.82 13.19 -3.11
C SER A 11 10.09 12.45 -3.55
N TRP A 12 10.24 11.17 -3.19
CA TRP A 12 11.46 10.41 -3.46
C TRP A 12 11.53 9.81 -4.86
N PHE A 13 10.43 9.25 -5.35
CA PHE A 13 10.43 8.35 -6.52
C PHE A 13 9.69 8.91 -7.73
N VAL A 14 8.99 10.04 -7.58
CA VAL A 14 8.23 10.67 -8.68
C VAL A 14 8.74 12.09 -8.95
N ASP A 15 8.85 12.90 -7.91
CA ASP A 15 9.24 14.31 -7.99
C ASP A 15 10.75 14.53 -7.79
N PHE A 16 11.46 13.49 -7.32
CA PHE A 16 12.90 13.49 -7.08
C PHE A 16 13.42 14.64 -6.19
N ASP A 17 12.62 15.05 -5.19
CA ASP A 17 12.94 16.19 -4.31
C ASP A 17 14.31 16.08 -3.63
N PRO A 18 14.76 14.92 -3.11
CA PRO A 18 16.07 14.84 -2.48
C PRO A 18 17.22 15.08 -3.48
N VAL A 19 17.04 14.70 -4.74
CA VAL A 19 18.02 14.90 -5.82
C VAL A 19 18.08 16.37 -6.21
N ILE A 20 16.91 17.03 -6.28
CA ILE A 20 16.83 18.49 -6.46
C ILE A 20 17.54 19.20 -5.30
N ASP A 21 17.29 18.80 -4.06
CA ASP A 21 17.94 19.40 -2.89
C ASP A 21 19.47 19.23 -2.96
N ASN A 22 19.95 18.05 -3.37
CA ASN A 22 21.38 17.78 -3.56
C ASN A 22 21.97 18.59 -4.71
N ALA A 23 21.28 18.72 -5.84
CA ALA A 23 21.71 19.53 -6.98
C ALA A 23 21.83 21.01 -6.61
N LEU A 24 20.84 21.55 -5.89
CA LEU A 24 20.87 22.93 -5.38
C LEU A 24 22.06 23.17 -4.45
N ASP A 25 22.38 22.21 -3.57
CA ASP A 25 23.50 22.35 -2.61
C ASP A 25 24.87 22.22 -3.30
N ALA A 26 24.96 21.40 -4.35
CA ALA A 26 26.15 21.24 -5.16
C ALA A 26 26.35 22.37 -6.19
N GLY A 27 25.33 23.21 -6.44
CA GLY A 27 25.34 24.19 -7.52
C GLY A 27 25.25 23.56 -8.92
N ASN A 28 24.72 22.33 -9.01
CA ASN A 28 24.57 21.61 -10.27
C ASN A 28 23.38 22.15 -11.07
N PRO A 29 23.45 22.11 -12.41
CA PRO A 29 22.34 22.54 -13.26
C PRO A 29 21.13 21.63 -13.06
N ILE A 30 19.94 22.25 -12.92
CA ILE A 30 18.66 21.54 -12.88
C ILE A 30 17.96 21.76 -14.23
N PRO A 31 17.49 20.69 -14.89
CA PRO A 31 16.78 20.81 -16.16
C PRO A 31 15.59 21.75 -16.11
N GLU A 32 15.31 22.45 -17.22
CA GLU A 32 14.20 23.41 -17.32
C GLU A 32 12.84 22.77 -16.94
N ALA A 33 12.61 21.51 -17.33
CA ALA A 33 11.40 20.77 -16.99
C ALA A 33 11.19 20.58 -15.47
N LEU A 34 12.26 20.68 -14.67
CA LEU A 34 12.23 20.50 -13.22
C LEU A 34 12.38 21.83 -12.45
N GLN A 35 12.52 22.97 -13.14
CA GLN A 35 12.74 24.26 -12.48
C GLN A 35 11.59 24.66 -11.55
N SER A 36 10.34 24.52 -12.00
CA SER A 36 9.18 24.84 -11.14
C SER A 36 9.17 24.01 -9.85
N ARG A 37 9.67 22.77 -9.89
CA ARG A 37 9.82 21.94 -8.70
C ARG A 37 10.99 22.41 -7.83
N ALA A 38 12.12 22.77 -8.43
CA ALA A 38 13.28 23.32 -7.73
C ALA A 38 12.96 24.61 -6.98
N GLU A 39 12.20 25.54 -7.58
CA GLU A 39 11.73 26.75 -6.93
C GLU A 39 10.83 26.45 -5.71
N LEU A 40 9.92 25.48 -5.84
CA LEU A 40 9.08 25.03 -4.74
C LEU A 40 9.94 24.45 -3.60
N ARG A 41 10.93 23.62 -3.94
CA ARG A 41 11.88 23.06 -2.97
C ARG A 41 12.67 24.15 -2.26
N GLN A 42 13.19 25.13 -2.98
CA GLN A 42 13.92 26.24 -2.37
C GLN A 42 13.06 27.01 -1.36
N LYS A 43 11.79 27.28 -1.69
CA LYS A 43 10.84 27.90 -0.75
C LYS A 43 10.60 27.06 0.50
N ILE A 44 10.38 25.76 0.33
CA ILE A 44 10.17 24.83 1.46
C ILE A 44 11.42 24.79 2.35
N ARG A 45 12.61 24.70 1.75
CA ARG A 45 13.88 24.62 2.47
C ARG A 45 14.20 25.88 3.28
N ASN A 46 13.73 27.04 2.84
CA ASN A 46 13.89 28.31 3.56
C ASN A 46 12.84 28.51 4.67
N SER A 47 11.89 27.59 4.83
CA SER A 47 10.90 27.66 5.90
C SER A 47 11.49 27.25 7.25
N ALA A 48 11.00 27.85 8.34
CA ALA A 48 11.50 27.58 9.69
C ALA A 48 11.28 26.13 10.15
N ASP A 49 10.25 25.46 9.62
CA ASP A 49 9.87 24.09 9.99
C ASP A 49 10.53 23.02 9.09
N PHE A 50 11.41 23.43 8.16
CA PHE A 50 12.06 22.49 7.27
C PHE A 50 12.95 21.52 8.05
N LYS A 51 12.65 20.23 7.89
CA LYS A 51 13.47 19.14 8.41
C LYS A 51 14.11 18.42 7.23
N PRO A 52 15.43 18.55 7.02
CA PRO A 52 16.10 17.81 5.97
C PRO A 52 16.04 16.31 6.25
N LEU A 53 16.22 15.52 5.19
CA LEU A 53 16.43 14.09 5.35
C LEU A 53 17.68 13.83 6.20
N PRO A 54 17.69 12.73 6.99
CA PRO A 54 18.91 12.23 7.62
C PRO A 54 20.06 12.12 6.63
N ALA A 55 21.28 12.46 7.06
CA ALA A 55 22.43 12.61 6.17
C ALA A 55 22.80 11.31 5.44
N ASP A 56 22.67 10.18 6.13
CA ASP A 56 22.84 8.82 5.60
C ASP A 56 21.85 8.53 4.46
N ILE A 57 20.57 8.82 4.67
CA ILE A 57 19.53 8.65 3.65
C ILE A 57 19.76 9.62 2.49
N ARG A 58 20.12 10.88 2.79
CA ARG A 58 20.35 11.91 1.79
C ARG A 58 21.50 11.56 0.85
N ALA A 59 22.51 10.85 1.34
CA ALA A 59 23.65 10.38 0.56
C ALA A 59 23.29 9.29 -0.47
N LEU A 60 22.15 8.62 -0.33
CA LEU A 60 21.65 7.63 -1.30
C LEU A 60 21.13 8.27 -2.60
N PHE A 61 20.95 9.60 -2.61
CA PHE A 61 20.45 10.33 -3.77
C PHE A 61 21.60 11.02 -4.50
N PRO A 62 21.66 10.94 -5.85
CA PRO A 62 22.63 11.71 -6.62
C PRO A 62 22.31 13.22 -6.53
N ALA A 63 23.20 14.04 -7.10
CA ALA A 63 23.05 15.49 -7.19
C ALA A 63 22.88 15.99 -8.64
N GLU A 64 22.65 15.08 -9.58
CA GLU A 64 22.59 15.36 -11.02
C GLU A 64 21.42 14.60 -11.65
N PHE A 65 20.99 15.09 -12.81
CA PHE A 65 19.95 14.48 -13.64
C PHE A 65 20.50 14.09 -15.01
N GLU A 66 19.87 13.09 -15.62
CA GLU A 66 20.09 12.69 -17.01
C GLU A 66 18.75 12.52 -17.73
N GLU A 67 18.74 12.77 -19.04
CA GLU A 67 17.54 12.62 -19.86
C GLU A 67 17.36 11.15 -20.28
N THR A 68 16.17 10.62 -20.07
CA THR A 68 15.81 9.22 -20.36
C THR A 68 14.51 9.14 -21.15
N GLU A 69 14.10 7.93 -21.54
CA GLU A 69 12.79 7.69 -22.16
C GLU A 69 11.59 8.08 -21.28
N LEU A 70 11.77 8.20 -19.96
CA LEU A 70 10.75 8.66 -19.02
C LEU A 70 10.86 10.16 -18.70
N GLY A 71 11.74 10.89 -19.41
CA GLY A 71 12.10 12.27 -19.12
C GLY A 71 13.32 12.37 -18.21
N TRP A 72 13.44 13.49 -17.49
CA TRP A 72 14.57 13.75 -16.62
C TRP A 72 14.53 12.88 -15.37
N MET A 73 15.56 12.07 -15.17
CA MET A 73 15.70 11.17 -14.04
C MET A 73 17.00 11.43 -13.28
N PRO A 74 17.06 11.05 -11.98
CA PRO A 74 18.31 11.14 -11.23
C PRO A 74 19.41 10.31 -11.87
N LYS A 75 20.60 10.87 -11.99
CA LYS A 75 21.74 10.22 -12.64
C LYS A 75 22.06 8.87 -12.01
N GLY A 76 22.17 7.82 -12.82
CA GLY A 76 22.46 6.46 -12.38
C GLY A 76 21.23 5.66 -11.96
N TRP A 77 20.02 6.24 -12.01
CA TRP A 77 18.79 5.46 -11.91
C TRP A 77 18.47 4.83 -13.27
N ILE A 78 17.89 3.63 -13.24
CA ILE A 78 17.54 2.89 -14.44
C ILE A 78 16.03 2.94 -14.68
N THR A 79 15.65 2.96 -15.97
CA THR A 79 14.28 2.69 -16.38
C THR A 79 14.09 1.18 -16.50
N THR A 80 13.21 0.62 -15.67
CA THR A 80 12.93 -0.82 -15.66
C THR A 80 11.44 -1.11 -15.79
N SER A 81 11.10 -2.33 -16.21
CA SER A 81 9.71 -2.78 -16.18
C SER A 81 9.27 -3.00 -14.74
N PHE A 82 8.06 -2.59 -14.38
CA PHE A 82 7.53 -2.87 -13.04
C PHE A 82 7.42 -4.39 -12.79
N ASN A 83 7.14 -5.18 -13.84
CA ASN A 83 7.18 -6.64 -13.79
C ASN A 83 8.55 -7.21 -13.36
N ASP A 84 9.65 -6.53 -13.66
CA ASP A 84 11.00 -7.00 -13.31
C ASP A 84 11.28 -6.82 -11.82
N LEU A 85 10.60 -5.87 -11.17
CA LEU A 85 10.71 -5.59 -9.74
C LEU A 85 9.77 -6.43 -8.87
N ILE A 86 8.75 -7.05 -9.45
CA ILE A 86 7.69 -7.73 -8.71
C ILE A 86 7.52 -9.19 -9.09
N GLU A 87 6.98 -9.97 -8.18
CA GLU A 87 6.36 -11.27 -8.46
C GLU A 87 4.84 -11.14 -8.38
N LEU A 88 4.15 -11.70 -9.39
CA LEU A 88 2.70 -11.70 -9.50
C LEU A 88 2.13 -13.06 -9.11
N ILE A 89 1.39 -13.08 -8.02
CA ILE A 89 0.67 -14.25 -7.52
C ILE A 89 -0.76 -14.22 -8.09
N GLY A 90 -1.19 -15.31 -8.72
CA GLY A 90 -2.57 -15.45 -9.18
C GLY A 90 -3.50 -15.90 -8.05
N GLY A 91 -4.76 -15.49 -8.10
CA GLY A 91 -5.79 -16.00 -7.20
C GLY A 91 -6.54 -17.21 -7.75
N GLY A 92 -7.50 -17.69 -6.97
CA GLY A 92 -8.33 -18.84 -7.33
C GLY A 92 -9.60 -18.93 -6.52
N THR A 93 -10.57 -19.66 -7.06
CA THR A 93 -11.87 -19.85 -6.44
C THR A 93 -12.08 -21.34 -6.27
N PRO A 94 -12.12 -21.86 -5.03
CA PRO A 94 -12.54 -23.23 -4.79
C PRO A 94 -13.93 -23.46 -5.39
N LYS A 95 -14.22 -24.71 -5.77
CA LYS A 95 -15.51 -25.02 -6.39
C LYS A 95 -16.64 -24.63 -5.43
N THR A 96 -17.48 -23.68 -5.85
CA THR A 96 -18.55 -23.11 -4.99
C THR A 96 -19.63 -24.13 -4.64
N SER A 97 -19.73 -25.21 -5.42
CA SER A 97 -20.67 -26.30 -5.16
C SER A 97 -20.20 -27.33 -4.13
N VAL A 98 -18.99 -27.17 -3.56
CA VAL A 98 -18.42 -28.09 -2.56
C VAL A 98 -18.36 -27.32 -1.25
N GLU A 99 -19.33 -27.53 -0.37
CA GLU A 99 -19.50 -26.75 0.86
C GLU A 99 -18.30 -26.90 1.80
N GLU A 100 -17.63 -28.07 1.79
CA GLU A 100 -16.45 -28.39 2.58
C GLU A 100 -15.24 -27.50 2.26
N PHE A 101 -15.27 -26.79 1.14
CA PHE A 101 -14.21 -25.84 0.76
C PHE A 101 -14.39 -24.45 1.36
N TRP A 102 -15.55 -24.16 1.95
CA TRP A 102 -15.95 -22.83 2.40
C TRP A 102 -16.19 -22.78 3.91
N ASN A 103 -16.34 -21.56 4.43
CA ASN A 103 -16.62 -21.29 5.85
C ASN A 103 -15.54 -21.84 6.81
N GLY A 104 -14.30 -21.95 6.33
CA GLY A 104 -13.13 -22.24 7.16
C GLY A 104 -12.53 -20.98 7.79
N ASP A 105 -11.26 -21.08 8.18
CA ASP A 105 -10.57 -19.99 8.89
C ASP A 105 -9.73 -19.08 7.99
N ILE A 106 -9.48 -19.46 6.74
CA ILE A 106 -8.62 -18.71 5.82
C ILE A 106 -9.45 -17.61 5.15
N PRO A 107 -9.18 -16.31 5.37
CA PRO A 107 -9.87 -15.24 4.66
C PRO A 107 -9.67 -15.40 3.15
N TRP A 108 -10.72 -15.14 2.38
CA TRP A 108 -10.71 -15.26 0.93
C TRP A 108 -11.15 -13.93 0.31
N PHE A 109 -10.17 -13.13 -0.08
CA PHE A 109 -10.36 -11.78 -0.58
C PHE A 109 -11.02 -11.77 -1.96
N SER A 110 -12.00 -10.88 -2.10
CA SER A 110 -12.57 -10.45 -3.36
C SER A 110 -12.66 -8.92 -3.39
N VAL A 111 -13.04 -8.35 -4.54
CA VAL A 111 -13.05 -6.88 -4.70
C VAL A 111 -13.99 -6.15 -3.73
N VAL A 112 -15.00 -6.83 -3.18
CA VAL A 112 -15.91 -6.24 -2.18
C VAL A 112 -15.22 -6.04 -0.82
N ASP A 113 -14.15 -6.80 -0.58
CA ASP A 113 -13.34 -6.73 0.64
C ASP A 113 -12.23 -5.67 0.54
N ALA A 114 -12.13 -4.97 -0.60
CA ALA A 114 -11.15 -3.90 -0.77
C ALA A 114 -11.43 -2.78 0.25
N PRO A 115 -10.39 -2.29 0.95
CA PRO A 115 -10.56 -1.19 1.89
C PRO A 115 -11.03 0.07 1.16
N SER A 116 -11.57 1.01 1.94
CA SER A 116 -11.83 2.36 1.45
C SER A 116 -10.55 3.01 0.94
N GLU A 117 -10.66 4.01 0.05
CA GLU A 117 -9.48 4.63 -0.58
C GLU A 117 -8.51 5.28 0.41
N SER A 118 -9.02 5.66 1.59
CA SER A 118 -8.28 6.23 2.71
C SER A 118 -7.61 5.19 3.62
N ASP A 119 -7.76 3.89 3.35
CA ASP A 119 -7.22 2.81 4.15
C ASP A 119 -6.35 1.86 3.30
N VAL A 120 -5.50 1.12 3.98
CA VAL A 120 -4.39 0.36 3.41
C VAL A 120 -4.64 -1.13 3.53
N TYR A 121 -5.07 -1.59 4.70
CA TYR A 121 -5.02 -3.00 5.05
C TYR A 121 -6.36 -3.70 4.93
N VAL A 122 -6.32 -4.96 4.51
CA VAL A 122 -7.43 -5.91 4.67
C VAL A 122 -7.08 -6.93 5.75
N LEU A 123 -7.98 -7.05 6.74
CA LEU A 123 -7.82 -7.89 7.93
C LEU A 123 -8.82 -9.04 7.97
N THR A 124 -10.01 -8.81 7.43
CA THR A 124 -11.11 -9.77 7.36
C THR A 124 -11.75 -9.71 5.99
N THR A 125 -12.46 -10.77 5.62
CA THR A 125 -13.17 -10.87 4.35
C THR A 125 -14.57 -11.43 4.59
N GLU A 126 -15.51 -11.12 3.71
CA GLU A 126 -16.90 -11.61 3.76
C GLU A 126 -16.94 -13.14 3.72
N LYS A 127 -16.08 -13.74 2.88
CA LYS A 127 -15.99 -15.20 2.70
C LYS A 127 -14.67 -15.73 3.20
N LYS A 128 -14.69 -16.98 3.65
CA LYS A 128 -13.51 -17.74 4.06
C LYS A 128 -13.52 -19.11 3.41
N ILE A 129 -12.34 -19.68 3.24
CA ILE A 129 -12.14 -21.01 2.69
C ILE A 129 -11.45 -21.91 3.72
N THR A 130 -11.64 -23.22 3.57
CA THR A 130 -10.92 -24.22 4.36
C THR A 130 -9.52 -24.47 3.77
N ILE A 131 -8.68 -25.17 4.52
CA ILE A 131 -7.39 -25.68 4.01
C ILE A 131 -7.63 -26.60 2.81
N GLU A 132 -8.69 -27.41 2.85
CA GLU A 132 -9.07 -28.29 1.75
C GLU A 132 -9.46 -27.48 0.50
N GLY A 133 -10.23 -26.41 0.65
CA GLY A 133 -10.57 -25.50 -0.44
C GLY A 133 -9.35 -24.81 -1.05
N LEU A 134 -8.38 -24.41 -0.21
CA LEU A 134 -7.11 -23.85 -0.68
C LEU A 134 -6.31 -24.89 -1.51
N ASN A 135 -6.16 -26.11 -1.00
CA ASN A 135 -5.39 -27.17 -1.64
C ASN A 135 -6.02 -27.71 -2.93
N ASN A 136 -7.35 -27.65 -3.04
CA ASN A 136 -8.11 -28.12 -4.21
C ASN A 136 -8.50 -26.99 -5.17
N SER A 137 -7.77 -25.89 -5.17
CA SER A 137 -7.99 -24.78 -6.11
C SER A 137 -6.68 -24.13 -6.56
N SER A 138 -6.78 -23.17 -7.49
CA SER A 138 -5.63 -22.36 -7.88
C SER A 138 -5.28 -21.25 -6.87
N ALA A 139 -6.05 -21.12 -5.78
CA ALA A 139 -5.82 -20.11 -4.77
C ALA A 139 -4.45 -20.31 -4.11
N LYS A 140 -3.84 -19.21 -3.69
CA LYS A 140 -2.54 -19.20 -3.01
C LYS A 140 -2.68 -18.42 -1.71
N LEU A 141 -1.99 -18.90 -0.67
CA LEU A 141 -1.91 -18.19 0.59
C LEU A 141 -0.91 -17.04 0.44
N LEU A 142 -1.39 -15.82 0.63
CA LEU A 142 -0.60 -14.60 0.60
C LEU A 142 -0.03 -14.33 1.98
N ARG A 143 1.21 -13.85 2.04
CA ARG A 143 1.83 -13.43 3.31
C ARG A 143 1.38 -12.03 3.69
N LYS A 144 1.52 -11.69 4.97
CA LYS A 144 1.42 -10.30 5.43
C LYS A 144 2.36 -9.41 4.62
N GLY A 145 1.89 -8.22 4.23
CA GLY A 145 2.62 -7.25 3.42
C GLY A 145 2.43 -7.40 1.91
N THR A 146 1.91 -8.54 1.42
CA THR A 146 1.54 -8.66 0.01
C THR A 146 0.47 -7.64 -0.35
N THR A 147 0.64 -6.94 -1.47
CA THR A 147 -0.38 -6.02 -1.99
C THR A 147 -1.29 -6.77 -2.97
N ILE A 148 -2.58 -6.83 -2.69
CA ILE A 148 -3.60 -7.32 -3.61
C ILE A 148 -4.07 -6.16 -4.49
N ILE A 149 -4.25 -6.42 -5.79
CA ILE A 149 -4.91 -5.51 -6.72
C ILE A 149 -6.05 -6.21 -7.46
N SER A 150 -7.21 -5.54 -7.53
CA SER A 150 -8.33 -5.99 -8.35
C SER A 150 -8.05 -5.77 -9.83
N ALA A 151 -8.04 -6.87 -10.58
CA ALA A 151 -7.73 -6.88 -12.01
C ALA A 151 -8.96 -6.87 -12.91
N ARG A 152 -10.13 -7.28 -12.40
CA ARG A 152 -11.42 -7.35 -13.11
C ARG A 152 -12.56 -6.91 -12.20
N GLY A 153 -13.67 -6.45 -12.78
CA GLY A 153 -14.78 -5.84 -12.04
C GLY A 153 -14.47 -4.37 -11.73
N THR A 154 -14.44 -4.00 -10.45
CA THR A 154 -13.93 -2.68 -10.05
C THR A 154 -12.40 -2.71 -10.06
N VAL A 155 -11.79 -2.37 -11.20
CA VAL A 155 -10.35 -2.49 -11.43
C VAL A 155 -9.54 -1.42 -10.68
N GLY A 156 -8.37 -1.82 -10.16
CA GLY A 156 -7.37 -0.91 -9.60
C GLY A 156 -7.49 -0.65 -8.10
N LYS A 157 -8.42 -1.32 -7.39
CA LYS A 157 -8.48 -1.28 -5.93
C LYS A 157 -7.29 -2.05 -5.36
N CYS A 158 -6.55 -1.42 -4.45
CA CYS A 158 -5.36 -1.97 -3.83
C CYS A 158 -5.58 -2.19 -2.34
N ALA A 159 -5.11 -3.32 -1.81
CA ALA A 159 -5.20 -3.68 -0.39
C ALA A 159 -3.93 -4.40 0.07
N MET A 160 -3.32 -4.00 1.18
CA MET A 160 -2.24 -4.77 1.79
C MET A 160 -2.79 -5.84 2.73
N VAL A 161 -2.25 -7.05 2.59
CA VAL A 161 -2.59 -8.19 3.43
C VAL A 161 -2.05 -7.96 4.85
N ALA A 162 -2.94 -7.88 5.85
CA ALA A 162 -2.56 -7.78 7.25
C ALA A 162 -2.41 -9.13 7.96
N VAL A 163 -3.18 -10.12 7.53
CA VAL A 163 -3.19 -11.50 8.03
C VAL A 163 -3.13 -12.46 6.84
N PRO A 164 -2.45 -13.61 6.93
CA PRO A 164 -2.39 -14.55 5.81
C PRO A 164 -3.78 -14.89 5.26
N MET A 165 -3.95 -14.76 3.95
CA MET A 165 -5.25 -14.94 3.28
C MET A 165 -5.09 -15.41 1.85
N ALA A 166 -6.15 -15.95 1.27
CA ALA A 166 -6.27 -16.24 -0.14
C ALA A 166 -7.04 -15.12 -0.85
N MET A 167 -7.11 -15.17 -2.19
CA MET A 167 -7.88 -14.23 -2.99
C MET A 167 -8.49 -14.91 -4.22
N ASN A 168 -9.52 -14.29 -4.78
CA ASN A 168 -10.22 -14.77 -5.97
C ASN A 168 -9.39 -14.62 -7.27
N GLN A 169 -9.86 -15.26 -8.34
CA GLN A 169 -9.22 -15.26 -9.67
C GLN A 169 -9.25 -13.91 -10.41
N SER A 170 -9.96 -12.92 -9.87
CA SER A 170 -10.09 -11.57 -10.42
C SER A 170 -9.06 -10.60 -9.83
N CYS A 171 -8.15 -11.07 -8.98
CA CYS A 171 -7.11 -10.26 -8.35
C CYS A 171 -5.71 -10.82 -8.63
N TYR A 172 -4.70 -9.96 -8.47
CA TYR A 172 -3.30 -10.36 -8.37
C TYR A 172 -2.73 -9.96 -7.01
N GLY A 173 -1.90 -10.84 -6.44
CA GLY A 173 -1.03 -10.52 -5.33
C GLY A 173 0.30 -10.04 -5.89
N VAL A 174 0.85 -8.98 -5.32
CA VAL A 174 2.04 -8.32 -5.79
C VAL A 174 3.03 -8.22 -4.62
N ILE A 175 4.21 -8.78 -4.82
CA ILE A 175 5.33 -8.72 -3.87
C ILE A 175 6.59 -8.24 -4.57
N GLY A 176 7.48 -7.56 -3.85
CA GLY A 176 8.78 -7.16 -4.35
C GLY A 176 9.74 -8.34 -4.49
N LYS A 177 10.52 -8.37 -5.58
CA LYS A 177 11.69 -9.26 -5.73
C LYS A 177 12.88 -8.69 -4.96
N ASN A 178 13.92 -9.51 -4.75
CA ASN A 178 15.23 -9.09 -4.25
C ASN A 178 15.21 -8.25 -2.94
N ASN A 179 14.22 -8.45 -2.07
CA ASN A 179 14.01 -7.64 -0.84
C ASN A 179 13.65 -6.16 -1.10
N ILE A 180 13.00 -5.86 -2.22
CA ILE A 180 12.31 -4.58 -2.40
C ILE A 180 11.16 -4.48 -1.40
N SER A 181 11.03 -3.34 -0.73
CA SER A 181 10.09 -3.17 0.38
C SER A 181 8.62 -3.21 -0.03
N ASP A 182 7.78 -3.81 0.82
CA ASP A 182 6.34 -3.95 0.56
C ASP A 182 5.64 -2.58 0.49
N GLU A 183 6.05 -1.60 1.31
CA GLU A 183 5.48 -0.25 1.29
C GLU A 183 5.82 0.51 -0.01
N TYR A 184 7.03 0.32 -0.55
CA TYR A 184 7.39 0.87 -1.85
C TYR A 184 6.52 0.24 -2.95
N ILE A 185 6.40 -1.09 -2.97
CA ILE A 185 5.56 -1.80 -3.95
C ILE A 185 4.11 -1.36 -3.89
N TYR A 186 3.54 -1.20 -2.69
CA TYR A 186 2.17 -0.72 -2.50
C TYR A 186 1.95 0.65 -3.17
N PHE A 187 2.81 1.62 -2.89
CA PHE A 187 2.66 2.95 -3.47
C PHE A 187 3.05 3.03 -4.95
N GLN A 188 4.05 2.28 -5.38
CA GLN A 188 4.43 2.20 -6.79
C GLN A 188 3.29 1.60 -7.62
N LEU A 189 2.60 0.58 -7.09
CA LEU A 189 1.42 0.01 -7.71
C LEU A 189 0.26 1.01 -7.75
N LYS A 190 -0.05 1.70 -6.64
CA LYS A 190 -1.08 2.76 -6.64
C LYS A 190 -0.77 3.85 -7.64
N ASN A 191 0.48 4.31 -7.72
CA ASN A 191 0.90 5.31 -8.68
C ASN A 191 0.72 4.83 -10.12
N ALA A 192 1.15 3.60 -10.43
CA ALA A 192 0.99 3.02 -11.75
C ALA A 192 -0.49 2.88 -12.15
N VAL A 193 -1.36 2.45 -11.23
CA VAL A 193 -2.81 2.38 -11.46
C VAL A 193 -3.39 3.75 -11.77
N GLN A 194 -3.02 4.78 -11.02
CA GLN A 194 -3.47 6.15 -11.27
C GLN A 194 -3.05 6.63 -12.67
N THR A 195 -1.80 6.38 -13.07
CA THR A 195 -1.30 6.71 -14.41
C THR A 195 -2.10 5.99 -15.50
N LEU A 196 -2.35 4.70 -15.35
CA LEU A 196 -3.15 3.92 -16.30
C LEU A 196 -4.58 4.43 -16.43
N GLN A 197 -5.22 4.78 -15.30
CA GLN A 197 -6.57 5.32 -15.29
C GLN A 197 -6.66 6.69 -15.99
N GLN A 198 -5.64 7.55 -15.83
CA GLN A 198 -5.55 8.84 -16.51
C GLN A 198 -5.36 8.70 -18.01
N MET A 199 -4.51 7.75 -18.44
CA MET A 199 -4.31 7.44 -19.87
C MET A 199 -5.57 6.82 -20.51
N GLY A 200 -6.37 6.10 -19.72
CA GLY A 200 -7.60 5.42 -20.15
C GLY A 200 -8.82 6.33 -20.38
N HIS A 201 -8.72 7.65 -20.25
CA HIS A 201 -9.88 8.55 -20.41
C HIS A 201 -10.55 8.56 -21.81
N GLY A 202 -10.02 7.83 -22.80
CA GLY A 202 -10.66 7.58 -24.10
C GLY A 202 -11.14 6.13 -24.36
N SER A 203 -10.75 5.16 -23.53
CA SER A 203 -11.09 3.74 -23.69
C SER A 203 -11.27 3.09 -22.33
N VAL A 204 -12.40 2.44 -22.08
CA VAL A 204 -12.73 1.91 -20.75
C VAL A 204 -11.60 1.00 -20.23
N PHE A 205 -10.90 1.45 -19.17
CA PHE A 205 -9.85 0.68 -18.50
C PHE A 205 -10.50 -0.46 -17.70
N ASN A 206 -10.82 -1.53 -18.41
CA ASN A 206 -11.68 -2.60 -17.90
C ASN A 206 -10.92 -3.77 -17.28
N THR A 207 -9.61 -3.86 -17.47
CA THR A 207 -8.84 -5.02 -17.00
C THR A 207 -7.35 -4.70 -16.84
N ILE A 208 -6.76 -5.21 -15.77
CA ILE A 208 -5.31 -5.32 -15.60
C ILE A 208 -4.90 -6.75 -15.93
N THR A 209 -3.95 -6.93 -16.84
CA THR A 209 -3.36 -8.24 -17.18
C THR A 209 -1.92 -8.30 -16.69
N ARG A 210 -1.29 -9.49 -16.74
CA ARG A 210 0.15 -9.60 -16.47
C ARG A 210 0.98 -8.74 -17.44
N ASP A 211 0.54 -8.60 -18.69
CA ASP A 211 1.24 -7.77 -19.68
C ASP A 211 1.11 -6.27 -19.39
N THR A 212 0.04 -5.84 -18.70
CA THR A 212 -0.06 -4.47 -18.18
C THR A 212 1.17 -4.12 -17.33
N PHE A 213 1.60 -5.01 -16.43
CA PHE A 213 2.79 -4.79 -15.58
C PHE A 213 4.10 -4.75 -16.36
N LYS A 214 4.19 -5.48 -17.49
CA LYS A 214 5.39 -5.47 -18.34
C LYS A 214 5.58 -4.13 -19.03
N ASN A 215 4.47 -3.51 -19.44
CA ASN A 215 4.47 -2.25 -20.18
C ASN A 215 4.62 -1.02 -19.28
N ILE A 216 4.39 -1.17 -17.97
CA ILE A 216 4.63 -0.08 -17.01
C ILE A 216 6.14 0.04 -16.79
N LYS A 217 6.68 1.17 -17.19
CA LYS A 217 8.07 1.56 -16.95
C LYS A 217 8.14 2.40 -15.69
N VAL A 218 9.12 2.12 -14.83
CA VAL A 218 9.32 2.83 -13.56
C VAL A 218 10.78 3.22 -13.38
N PRO A 219 11.04 4.38 -12.75
CA PRO A 219 12.37 4.74 -12.32
C PRO A 219 12.78 3.89 -11.11
N PHE A 220 13.97 3.29 -11.16
CA PHE A 220 14.48 2.46 -10.07
C PHE A 220 15.97 2.70 -9.84
N CYS A 221 16.38 2.79 -8.58
CA CYS A 221 17.78 2.95 -8.20
C CYS A 221 18.36 1.62 -7.71
N ASN A 222 17.97 1.23 -6.49
CA ASN A 222 18.43 0.02 -5.82
C ASN A 222 17.48 -0.33 -4.67
N GLU A 223 17.67 -1.52 -4.10
CA GLU A 223 16.86 -2.03 -3.00
C GLU A 223 17.11 -1.26 -1.69
N GLU A 224 18.35 -0.78 -1.46
CA GLU A 224 18.73 -0.01 -0.26
C GLU A 224 17.87 1.25 -0.09
N LEU A 225 17.61 1.97 -1.18
CA LEU A 225 16.78 3.16 -1.16
C LEU A 225 15.32 2.84 -0.82
N THR A 226 14.78 1.76 -1.41
CA THR A 226 13.40 1.30 -1.10
C THR A 226 13.25 0.84 0.35
N ASN A 227 14.31 0.26 0.93
CA ASN A 227 14.35 -0.16 2.32
C ASN A 227 14.50 1.04 3.27
N SER A 228 15.30 2.04 2.91
CA SER A 228 15.41 3.30 3.65
C SER A 228 14.06 4.04 3.69
N TYR A 229 13.34 4.04 2.56
CA TYR A 229 11.97 4.56 2.51
C TYR A 229 11.05 3.80 3.47
N SER A 230 11.06 2.46 3.42
CA SER A 230 10.26 1.61 4.30
C SER A 230 10.53 1.91 5.78
N LEU A 231 11.80 2.03 6.18
CA LEU A 231 12.18 2.36 7.56
C LEU A 231 11.56 3.67 8.06
N LEU A 232 11.48 4.70 7.20
CA LEU A 232 10.86 5.98 7.55
C LEU A 232 9.34 5.86 7.71
N VAL A 233 8.67 5.09 6.85
CA VAL A 233 7.21 5.01 6.85
C VAL A 233 6.65 3.88 7.71
N LYS A 234 7.48 2.91 8.13
CA LYS A 234 7.08 1.73 8.90
C LYS A 234 6.25 2.04 10.14
N ASN A 235 6.60 3.11 10.85
CA ASN A 235 5.86 3.55 12.03
C ASN A 235 4.45 4.04 11.67
N TYR A 236 4.27 4.69 10.53
CA TYR A 236 2.95 5.11 10.04
C TYR A 236 2.12 3.90 9.62
N PHE A 237 2.69 2.95 8.89
CA PHE A 237 2.01 1.71 8.52
C PHE A 237 1.61 0.87 9.73
N SER A 238 2.48 0.78 10.74
CA SER A 238 2.18 0.09 11.99
C SER A 238 1.03 0.74 12.75
N LYS A 239 0.99 2.08 12.79
CA LYS A 239 -0.12 2.84 13.40
C LYS A 239 -1.43 2.64 12.63
N ILE A 240 -1.41 2.66 11.29
CA ILE A 240 -2.60 2.39 10.47
C ILE A 240 -3.14 0.99 10.80
N LEU A 241 -2.25 -0.01 10.80
CA LEU A 241 -2.64 -1.38 11.08
C LEU A 241 -3.26 -1.53 12.49
N ASN A 242 -2.66 -0.91 13.51
CA ASN A 242 -3.19 -0.94 14.87
C ASN A 242 -4.56 -0.27 14.96
N ASN A 243 -4.75 0.87 14.28
CA ASN A 243 -6.05 1.53 14.22
C ASN A 243 -7.10 0.63 13.55
N ASN A 244 -6.74 -0.12 12.51
CA ASN A 244 -7.64 -1.05 11.86
C ASN A 244 -8.05 -2.21 12.79
N TYR A 245 -7.11 -2.77 13.55
CA TYR A 245 -7.45 -3.75 14.59
C TYR A 245 -8.40 -3.21 15.65
N GLN A 246 -8.16 -1.98 16.13
CA GLN A 246 -9.04 -1.33 17.11
C GLN A 246 -10.44 -1.08 16.53
N ASN A 247 -10.52 -0.59 15.29
CA ASN A 247 -11.79 -0.36 14.61
C ASN A 247 -12.61 -1.64 14.47
N ILE A 248 -11.98 -2.76 14.13
CA ILE A 248 -12.65 -4.08 14.07
C ILE A 248 -13.12 -4.51 15.47
N ALA A 249 -12.27 -4.40 16.48
CA ALA A 249 -12.63 -4.78 17.85
C ALA A 249 -13.81 -3.96 18.39
N LEU A 250 -13.79 -2.64 18.17
CA LEU A 250 -14.86 -1.72 18.57
C LEU A 250 -16.16 -1.98 17.80
N THR A 251 -16.06 -2.31 16.51
CA THR A 251 -17.21 -2.69 15.68
C THR A 251 -17.86 -3.96 16.21
N ASN A 252 -17.07 -5.01 16.47
CA ASN A 252 -17.58 -6.27 17.02
C ASN A 252 -18.18 -6.08 18.41
N LEU A 253 -17.55 -5.27 19.27
CA LEU A 253 -18.06 -4.95 20.58
C LEU A 253 -19.41 -4.23 20.48
N ARG A 254 -19.51 -3.21 19.64
CA ARG A 254 -20.75 -2.48 19.36
C ARG A 254 -21.85 -3.44 18.89
N ASP A 255 -21.55 -4.30 17.92
CA ASP A 255 -22.52 -5.21 17.31
C ASP A 255 -22.95 -6.33 18.26
N THR A 256 -22.11 -6.66 19.25
CA THR A 256 -22.46 -7.61 20.32
C THR A 256 -23.32 -6.96 21.41
N LEU A 257 -23.00 -5.72 21.80
CA LEU A 257 -23.64 -5.05 22.93
C LEU A 257 -24.97 -4.40 22.55
N LEU A 258 -25.07 -3.77 21.37
CA LEU A 258 -26.28 -3.06 20.97
C LEU A 258 -27.53 -3.94 21.00
N PRO A 259 -27.54 -5.17 20.44
CA PRO A 259 -28.71 -6.03 20.50
C PRO A 259 -29.12 -6.38 21.94
N LYS A 260 -28.16 -6.64 22.83
CA LYS A 260 -28.41 -7.00 24.24
C LYS A 260 -28.95 -5.84 25.06
N LEU A 261 -28.46 -4.62 24.79
CA LEU A 261 -28.98 -3.39 25.40
C LEU A 261 -30.41 -3.11 24.93
N ILE A 262 -30.70 -3.34 23.63
CA ILE A 262 -32.04 -3.13 23.06
C ILE A 262 -33.03 -4.21 23.54
N SER A 263 -32.60 -5.46 23.70
CA SER A 263 -33.45 -6.55 24.18
C SER A 263 -33.68 -6.51 25.70
N GLY A 264 -32.93 -5.69 26.44
CA GLY A 264 -32.98 -5.63 27.90
C GLY A 264 -32.25 -6.78 28.61
N GLU A 265 -31.54 -7.64 27.86
CA GLU A 265 -30.67 -8.69 28.43
C GLU A 265 -29.46 -8.12 29.18
N LEU A 266 -29.11 -6.86 28.90
CA LEU A 266 -28.08 -6.11 29.59
C LEU A 266 -28.66 -4.76 30.02
N SER A 267 -28.74 -4.49 31.33
CA SER A 267 -29.10 -3.16 31.84
C SER A 267 -27.85 -2.35 32.18
N LEU A 268 -27.93 -1.03 32.05
CA LEU A 268 -26.88 -0.13 32.54
C LEU A 268 -26.74 -0.20 34.07
N GLU A 269 -27.79 -0.64 34.77
CA GLU A 269 -27.81 -0.84 36.22
C GLU A 269 -27.02 -2.09 36.66
N ASP A 270 -26.82 -3.05 35.75
CA ASP A 270 -26.05 -4.28 35.99
C ASP A 270 -24.54 -4.07 35.82
N LEU A 271 -24.12 -2.93 35.27
CA LEU A 271 -22.71 -2.61 35.07
C LEU A 271 -22.07 -2.21 36.39
N PRO A 272 -20.91 -2.78 36.76
CA PRO A 272 -20.20 -2.36 37.95
C PRO A 272 -19.88 -0.87 37.86
N ASN A 273 -20.13 -0.14 38.94
CA ASN A 273 -19.87 1.30 39.02
C ASN A 273 -18.36 1.55 39.09
N LEU A 274 -17.70 1.53 37.92
CA LEU A 274 -16.25 1.62 37.75
C LEU A 274 -15.66 2.96 38.24
N ALA A 275 -16.50 3.97 38.50
CA ALA A 275 -16.08 5.23 39.12
C ALA A 275 -15.67 5.09 40.61
N LYS A 276 -15.98 3.96 41.27
CA LYS A 276 -15.60 3.69 42.67
C LYS A 276 -14.41 2.75 42.84
N GLN A 277 -13.79 2.27 41.76
CA GLN A 277 -12.68 1.30 41.80
C GLN A 277 -11.31 1.90 41.41
N THR A 278 -11.15 3.22 41.48
CA THR A 278 -9.84 3.86 41.50
C THR A 278 -9.45 4.21 42.94
N GLU A 279 -9.36 3.20 43.82
CA GLU A 279 -8.49 3.36 45.00
C GLU A 279 -7.09 2.87 44.60
N PRO A 280 -6.05 3.71 44.77
CA PRO A 280 -4.69 3.33 44.42
C PRO A 280 -4.19 2.25 45.40
N ALA A 281 -3.60 1.19 44.85
CA ALA A 281 -2.71 0.29 45.58
C ALA A 281 -1.27 0.83 45.52
#